data_AF-A0A7L6AVC6-F1
#
_entry.id   AF-A0A7L6AVC6-F1
#
_cell.length_a   1.000
_cell.length_b   1.000
_cell.length_c   1.000
_cell.angle_alpha   90.00
_cell.angle_beta   90.00
_cell.angle_gamma   90.00
#
_symmetry.space_group_name_H-M   'P 1'
#
loop_
_entity.id
_entity.type
_entity.pdbx_description
1 polymer ?
#
loop_
_entity_poly.entity_id
_entity_poly.type
_entity_poly.pdbx_seq_one_letter_code
_entity_poly.pdbx_strand_id
1 'polypeptide(L)'
;MKQGLKAIVVTIMVLLASNQAAFAQVSFPQPRNFIVEQACEAYTSIRQQTNPVTLEVGAAYVAVAENRQPDPTHTLLRLGAENKWAELGCGHYAGNADAPPLTPPTNHPAQCLPFFDDVDNPVKVNVGGTVDITPPAPALNDFDQALNGVCGAPGKVVAPAEFQQLLLGHPEVLQHIRAFTHGQVYANRPTPDSDRAYLKDLTDAWFALKAFDHIFCGEPEAGGLIGGLHFYGRYEQLQASGDACRMDNYRQNEVVPGVLYSMGATMKAANGGLARSSIKGYGLTLDAEDILKAATRAFAENPTNATDSTACILPVADDGKAFSTVFVRRNIGIRTFYPDATPDSRETPCAAPLGLQ
;
A
#
# COMPACT_ATOMS: atom_id res chain seq x y z
N MET A 1 -42.20 -57.39 21.83
CA MET A 1 -41.78 -56.24 21.00
C MET A 1 -40.80 -55.41 21.81
N LYS A 2 -39.52 -55.37 21.42
CA LYS A 2 -38.41 -54.78 22.18
C LYS A 2 -38.33 -53.27 21.92
N GLN A 3 -38.30 -52.47 22.98
CA GLN A 3 -38.08 -51.02 22.95
C GLN A 3 -36.59 -50.72 22.70
N GLY A 4 -36.31 -49.86 21.72
CA GLY A 4 -34.96 -49.40 21.38
C GLY A 4 -34.71 -48.00 21.94
N LEU A 5 -33.80 -47.89 22.90
CA LEU A 5 -33.29 -46.66 23.48
C LEU A 5 -32.17 -46.12 22.58
N LYS A 6 -32.37 -44.95 21.95
CA LYS A 6 -31.31 -44.25 21.21
C LYS A 6 -30.64 -43.23 22.13
N ALA A 7 -29.38 -43.45 22.46
CA ALA A 7 -28.53 -42.49 23.14
C ALA A 7 -28.06 -41.41 22.15
N ILE A 8 -28.30 -40.15 22.48
CA ILE A 8 -27.78 -38.98 21.76
C ILE A 8 -26.47 -38.57 22.46
N VAL A 9 -25.35 -38.70 21.76
CA VAL A 9 -24.05 -38.18 22.19
C VAL A 9 -23.93 -36.76 21.64
N VAL A 10 -23.92 -35.76 22.52
CA VAL A 10 -23.64 -34.36 22.18
C VAL A 10 -22.15 -34.13 22.43
N THR A 11 -21.38 -33.94 21.36
CA THR A 11 -19.97 -33.54 21.42
C THR A 11 -19.89 -32.01 21.47
N ILE A 12 -19.52 -31.47 22.62
CA ILE A 12 -19.22 -30.03 22.79
C ILE A 12 -17.80 -29.78 22.30
N MET A 13 -17.65 -29.10 21.17
CA MET A 13 -16.37 -28.59 20.67
C MET A 13 -16.11 -27.23 21.33
N VAL A 14 -15.12 -27.17 22.22
CA VAL A 14 -14.61 -25.93 22.81
C VAL A 14 -13.60 -25.32 21.84
N LEU A 15 -13.96 -24.20 21.20
CA LEU A 15 -13.01 -23.38 20.44
C LEU A 15 -12.17 -22.54 21.42
N LEU A 16 -10.88 -22.87 21.53
CA LEU A 16 -9.87 -22.05 22.18
C LEU A 16 -9.47 -20.91 21.21
N ALA A 17 -10.01 -19.71 21.43
CA ALA A 17 -9.56 -18.51 20.76
C ALA A 17 -8.23 -18.03 21.40
N SER A 18 -7.13 -18.19 20.68
CA SER A 18 -5.82 -17.65 21.07
C SER A 18 -5.77 -16.14 20.80
N ASN A 19 -5.99 -15.34 21.84
CA ASN A 19 -5.66 -13.90 21.85
C ASN A 19 -4.14 -13.73 21.75
N GLN A 20 -3.63 -13.40 20.56
CA GLN A 20 -2.24 -12.95 20.43
C GLN A 20 -2.17 -11.49 20.87
N ALA A 21 -1.59 -11.26 22.05
CA ALA A 21 -1.29 -9.91 22.53
C ALA A 21 -0.26 -9.26 21.60
N ALA A 22 -0.57 -8.06 21.09
CA ALA A 22 0.40 -7.24 20.38
C ALA A 22 1.50 -6.79 21.35
N PHE A 23 2.71 -7.33 21.20
CA PHE A 23 3.86 -6.93 22.00
C PHE A 23 4.49 -5.66 21.41
N ALA A 24 4.74 -4.66 22.26
CA ALA A 24 5.37 -3.39 21.88
C ALA A 24 6.85 -3.51 21.47
N GLN A 25 7.41 -4.73 21.56
CA GLN A 25 8.70 -5.13 21.03
C GLN A 25 8.72 -6.66 20.98
N VAL A 26 9.24 -7.25 19.90
CA VAL A 26 9.44 -8.69 19.77
C VAL A 26 10.92 -8.97 19.62
N SER A 27 11.52 -9.53 20.67
CA SER A 27 12.92 -9.94 20.65
C SER A 27 13.10 -11.19 19.79
N PHE A 28 14.21 -11.25 19.05
CA PHE A 28 14.53 -12.45 18.30
C PHE A 28 14.99 -13.57 19.24
N PRO A 29 14.65 -14.84 18.96
CA PRO A 29 15.19 -15.98 19.71
C PRO A 29 16.72 -16.05 19.63
N GLN A 30 17.28 -15.58 18.52
CA GLN A 30 18.71 -15.40 18.28
C GLN A 30 18.93 -14.07 17.56
N PRO A 31 19.94 -13.26 17.93
CA PRO A 31 20.28 -12.06 17.19
C PRO A 31 20.52 -12.36 15.71
N ARG A 32 20.13 -11.42 14.85
CA ARG A 32 20.25 -11.52 13.39
C ARG A 32 21.19 -10.42 12.90
N ASN A 33 21.88 -10.65 11.79
CA ASN A 33 22.62 -9.57 11.15
C ASN A 33 21.67 -8.76 10.28
N PHE A 34 21.67 -7.44 10.43
CA PHE A 34 20.95 -6.49 9.60
C PHE A 34 21.97 -5.72 8.76
N ILE A 35 21.93 -5.92 7.45
CA ILE A 35 22.81 -5.28 6.48
C ILE A 35 22.15 -3.99 6.02
N VAL A 36 22.84 -2.89 6.21
CA VAL A 36 22.36 -1.56 5.81
C VAL A 36 22.64 -1.38 4.32
N GLU A 37 21.60 -1.07 3.56
CA GLU A 37 21.69 -0.91 2.11
C GLU A 37 21.65 0.55 1.68
N GLN A 38 21.22 1.44 2.57
CA GLN A 38 21.17 2.87 2.34
C GLN A 38 21.43 3.64 3.62
N ALA A 39 21.93 4.87 3.48
CA ALA A 39 22.25 5.71 4.62
C ALA A 39 20.97 5.96 5.43
N CYS A 40 21.00 5.63 6.71
CA CYS A 40 19.92 5.87 7.64
C CYS A 40 20.46 6.14 9.04
N GLU A 41 19.65 6.79 9.84
CA GLU A 41 19.94 7.05 11.25
C GLU A 41 19.30 5.97 12.12
N ALA A 42 20.00 5.57 13.18
CA ALA A 42 19.45 4.77 14.24
C ALA A 42 19.22 5.63 15.50
N TYR A 43 18.05 5.52 16.11
CA TYR A 43 17.63 6.38 17.22
C TYR A 43 17.40 5.60 18.50
N THR A 44 17.61 6.23 19.66
CA THR A 44 17.26 5.62 20.95
C THR A 44 15.74 5.47 21.11
N SER A 45 14.94 6.35 20.51
CA SER A 45 13.46 6.33 20.53
C SER A 45 12.91 6.57 19.14
N ILE A 46 12.08 5.65 18.63
CA ILE A 46 11.42 5.79 17.32
C ILE A 46 10.59 7.09 17.26
N ARG A 47 9.82 7.38 18.30
CA ARG A 47 8.88 8.51 18.32
C ARG A 47 9.57 9.87 18.46
N GLN A 48 10.65 9.93 19.24
CA GLN A 48 11.34 11.19 19.56
C GLN A 48 12.59 11.42 18.71
N GLN A 49 13.07 10.40 18.00
CA GLN A 49 14.27 10.45 17.17
C GLN A 49 15.49 11.02 17.89
N THR A 50 15.69 10.59 19.14
CA THR A 50 16.78 11.08 20.01
C THR A 50 18.09 10.32 19.79
N ASN A 51 19.21 11.03 19.97
CA ASN A 51 20.58 10.52 19.90
C ASN A 51 20.87 9.72 18.60
N PRO A 52 20.70 10.36 17.42
CA PRO A 52 20.91 9.71 16.13
C PRO A 52 22.34 9.19 15.99
N VAL A 53 22.48 8.02 15.39
CA VAL A 53 23.75 7.47 14.92
C VAL A 53 23.59 7.04 13.47
N THR A 54 24.41 7.64 12.61
CA THR A 54 24.44 7.32 11.19
C THR A 54 24.97 5.90 11.00
N LEU A 55 24.20 5.07 10.30
CA LEU A 55 24.64 3.73 9.93
C LEU A 55 25.40 3.76 8.61
N GLU A 56 26.45 2.95 8.53
CA GLU A 56 27.30 2.84 7.35
C GLU A 56 26.66 1.90 6.32
N VAL A 57 26.55 2.38 5.07
CA VAL A 57 26.04 1.56 3.96
C VAL A 57 26.97 0.39 3.68
N GLY A 58 26.40 -0.80 3.55
CA GLY A 58 27.09 -2.07 3.39
C GLY A 58 27.51 -2.72 4.71
N ALA A 59 27.42 -2.01 5.85
CA ALA A 59 27.78 -2.57 7.15
C ALA A 59 26.67 -3.49 7.69
N ALA A 60 27.09 -4.52 8.41
CA ALA A 60 26.20 -5.43 9.13
C ALA A 60 26.15 -5.06 10.61
N TYR A 61 24.95 -4.88 11.15
CA TYR A 61 24.69 -4.60 12.55
C TYR A 61 23.92 -5.74 13.20
N VAL A 62 24.15 -5.97 14.49
CA VAL A 62 23.45 -7.03 15.22
C VAL A 62 22.06 -6.55 15.61
N ALA A 63 21.04 -7.07 14.95
CA ALA A 63 19.65 -6.84 15.29
C ALA A 63 19.17 -7.83 16.36
N VAL A 64 18.49 -7.32 17.38
CA VAL A 64 18.06 -8.11 18.55
C VAL A 64 16.56 -8.17 18.73
N ALA A 65 15.80 -7.27 18.09
CA ALA A 65 14.35 -7.23 18.18
C ALA A 65 13.72 -6.44 17.03
N GLU A 66 12.40 -6.47 16.96
CA GLU A 66 11.55 -5.61 16.14
C GLU A 66 10.54 -4.86 17.00
N ASN A 67 10.05 -3.72 16.51
CA ASN A 67 9.18 -2.84 17.28
C ASN A 67 7.75 -3.38 17.46
N ARG A 68 7.27 -4.24 16.55
CA ARG A 68 5.95 -4.87 16.66
C ARG A 68 5.88 -6.10 15.78
N GLN A 69 4.92 -6.96 16.09
CA GLN A 69 4.47 -8.03 15.21
C GLN A 69 2.94 -8.14 15.26
N PRO A 70 2.27 -8.43 14.13
CA PRO A 70 2.83 -8.47 12.77
C PRO A 70 3.31 -7.09 12.27
N ASP A 71 4.00 -7.07 11.12
CA ASP A 71 4.38 -5.88 10.33
C ASP A 71 5.31 -4.88 11.02
N PRO A 72 6.54 -5.30 11.36
CA PRO A 72 7.54 -4.43 11.95
C PRO A 72 7.90 -3.31 10.96
N THR A 73 8.13 -2.12 11.49
CA THR A 73 8.66 -0.99 10.70
C THR A 73 10.09 -0.66 11.08
N HIS A 74 10.54 -1.12 12.25
CA HIS A 74 11.87 -0.84 12.78
C HIS A 74 12.50 -2.09 13.38
N THR A 75 13.82 -2.15 13.27
CA THR A 75 14.67 -3.16 13.90
C THR A 75 15.50 -2.52 15.01
N LEU A 76 15.66 -3.23 16.13
CA LEU A 76 16.50 -2.80 17.24
C LEU A 76 17.91 -3.32 17.01
N LEU A 77 18.82 -2.43 16.66
CA LEU A 77 20.23 -2.72 16.43
C LEU A 77 21.04 -2.51 17.71
N ARG A 78 22.00 -3.37 17.97
CA ARG A 78 23.01 -3.19 19.02
C ARG A 78 24.21 -2.45 18.45
N LEU A 79 24.45 -1.22 18.93
CA LEU A 79 25.54 -0.34 18.52
C LEU A 79 26.43 -0.07 19.73
N GLY A 80 27.53 -0.83 19.85
CA GLY A 80 28.37 -0.81 21.04
C GLY A 80 27.60 -1.30 22.28
N ALA A 81 27.50 -0.44 23.30
CA ALA A 81 26.77 -0.74 24.55
C ALA A 81 25.28 -0.35 24.51
N GLU A 82 24.83 0.35 23.46
CA GLU A 82 23.46 0.84 23.34
C GLU A 82 22.66 0.01 22.33
N ASN A 83 21.34 0.04 22.47
CA ASN A 83 20.44 -0.41 21.41
C ASN A 83 19.78 0.82 20.76
N LYS A 84 19.69 0.84 19.43
CA LYS A 84 19.05 1.90 18.66
C LYS A 84 18.14 1.32 17.59
N TRP A 85 17.01 1.98 17.37
CA TRP A 85 16.03 1.64 16.37
C TRP A 85 16.43 2.20 15.01
N ALA A 86 16.56 1.32 14.03
CA ALA A 86 16.71 1.67 12.63
C ALA A 86 15.46 1.27 11.86
N GLU A 87 15.11 2.03 10.84
CA GLU A 87 13.97 1.70 9.98
C GLU A 87 14.30 0.46 9.14
N LEU A 88 13.36 -0.49 9.05
CA LEU A 88 13.55 -1.69 8.23
C LEU A 88 13.70 -1.36 6.74
N GLY A 89 13.20 -0.20 6.30
CA GLY A 89 13.37 0.26 4.92
C GLY A 89 14.83 0.55 4.54
N CYS A 90 15.76 0.70 5.49
CA CYS A 90 17.16 1.01 5.19
C CYS A 90 18.11 -0.18 5.07
N GLY A 91 17.59 -1.40 5.21
CA GLY A 91 18.41 -2.60 5.12
C GLY A 91 17.60 -3.89 5.14
N HIS A 92 18.27 -5.01 5.27
CA HIS A 92 17.63 -6.33 5.34
C HIS A 92 18.36 -7.24 6.33
N TYR A 93 17.68 -8.29 6.81
CA TYR A 93 18.36 -9.31 7.61
C TYR A 93 19.13 -10.29 6.72
N ALA A 94 20.41 -10.49 6.99
CA ALA A 94 21.19 -11.55 6.35
C ALA A 94 20.49 -12.90 6.53
N GLY A 95 20.39 -13.68 5.45
CA GLY A 95 19.89 -15.05 5.52
C GLY A 95 20.76 -15.90 6.46
N ASN A 96 20.15 -16.82 7.21
CA ASN A 96 20.89 -17.74 8.08
C ASN A 96 21.98 -18.46 7.27
N ALA A 97 23.19 -18.46 7.83
CA ALA A 97 24.43 -18.90 7.20
C ALA A 97 24.35 -20.35 6.68
N ASP A 98 24.36 -20.50 5.35
CA ASP A 98 24.93 -21.64 4.59
C ASP A 98 25.04 -21.32 3.08
N ALA A 99 25.10 -20.05 2.69
CA ALA A 99 25.42 -19.65 1.33
C ALA A 99 26.93 -19.34 1.23
N PRO A 100 27.65 -19.82 0.19
CA PRO A 100 29.07 -19.55 0.02
C PRO A 100 29.32 -18.04 -0.05
N PRO A 101 30.54 -17.57 0.32
CA PRO A 101 30.83 -16.15 0.43
C PRO A 101 30.59 -15.49 -0.92
N LEU A 102 29.52 -14.72 -1.01
CA LEU A 102 29.36 -13.78 -2.10
C LEU A 102 30.50 -12.79 -1.95
N THR A 103 31.35 -12.77 -2.97
CA THR A 103 32.27 -11.68 -3.27
C THR A 103 31.61 -10.33 -2.95
N PRO A 104 32.35 -9.36 -2.38
CA PRO A 104 31.80 -8.07 -2.03
C PRO A 104 31.03 -7.53 -3.24
N PRO A 105 29.79 -7.05 -3.08
CA PRO A 105 29.02 -6.56 -4.21
C PRO A 105 29.83 -5.42 -4.81
N THR A 106 30.40 -5.69 -5.98
CA THR A 106 30.78 -4.64 -6.90
C THR A 106 29.55 -3.77 -7.04
N ASN A 107 29.72 -2.45 -6.86
CA ASN A 107 28.71 -1.43 -7.16
C ASN A 107 28.15 -1.64 -8.58
N HIS A 108 27.19 -2.55 -8.70
CA HIS A 108 26.21 -2.54 -9.76
C HIS A 108 25.19 -1.51 -9.32
N PRO A 109 24.79 -0.55 -10.17
CA PRO A 109 23.60 0.23 -9.89
C PRO A 109 22.49 -0.77 -9.57
N ALA A 110 21.87 -0.63 -8.40
CA ALA A 110 20.82 -1.56 -7.93
C ALA A 110 19.91 -1.89 -9.11
N GLN A 111 19.89 -3.16 -9.53
CA GLN A 111 19.21 -3.56 -10.74
C GLN A 111 17.74 -3.15 -10.61
N CYS A 112 17.27 -2.30 -11.53
CA CYS A 112 15.88 -1.86 -11.54
C CYS A 112 15.01 -3.06 -11.88
N LEU A 113 14.47 -3.75 -10.86
CA LEU A 113 13.61 -4.90 -11.07
C LEU A 113 12.23 -4.41 -11.55
N PRO A 114 11.60 -5.11 -12.50
CA PRO A 114 10.27 -4.74 -12.96
C PRO A 114 9.21 -5.01 -11.89
N PHE A 115 8.15 -4.20 -11.93
CA PHE A 115 6.85 -4.48 -11.33
C PHE A 115 6.01 -5.43 -12.21
N PHE A 116 6.17 -5.36 -13.54
CA PHE A 116 5.46 -6.19 -14.51
C PHE A 116 6.41 -6.80 -15.53
N ASP A 117 6.25 -8.09 -15.82
CA ASP A 117 6.89 -8.77 -16.94
C ASP A 117 6.03 -9.95 -17.46
N ASP A 118 6.51 -10.66 -18.47
CA ASP A 118 5.82 -11.80 -19.09
C ASP A 118 6.47 -13.14 -18.72
N VAL A 119 7.25 -13.20 -17.63
CA VAL A 119 8.04 -14.37 -17.22
C VAL A 119 7.52 -14.93 -15.91
N ASP A 120 6.98 -16.16 -15.93
CA ASP A 120 6.62 -16.89 -14.72
C ASP A 120 7.88 -17.21 -13.88
N ASN A 121 8.13 -16.36 -12.87
CA ASN A 121 9.36 -16.34 -12.08
C ASN A 121 9.10 -16.49 -10.57
N PRO A 122 8.36 -17.52 -10.13
CA PRO A 122 7.74 -17.54 -8.82
C PRO A 122 8.77 -17.49 -7.68
N VAL A 123 8.50 -16.63 -6.70
CA VAL A 123 9.31 -16.45 -5.50
C VAL A 123 8.49 -16.70 -4.24
N LYS A 124 9.16 -17.02 -3.13
CA LYS A 124 8.51 -17.15 -1.83
C LYS A 124 8.30 -15.78 -1.19
N VAL A 125 7.05 -15.42 -0.91
CA VAL A 125 6.63 -14.13 -0.33
C VAL A 125 6.07 -14.28 1.10
N ASN A 126 5.76 -13.16 1.77
CA ASN A 126 5.15 -13.18 3.11
C ASN A 126 3.72 -13.73 3.09
N VAL A 127 2.90 -13.16 2.19
CA VAL A 127 1.50 -13.53 1.97
C VAL A 127 1.33 -13.95 0.51
N GLY A 128 0.81 -15.13 0.27
CA GLY A 128 0.64 -15.70 -1.08
C GLY A 128 1.41 -17.01 -1.32
N GLY A 129 2.44 -17.30 -0.51
CA GLY A 129 3.23 -18.54 -0.63
C GLY A 129 4.34 -18.41 -1.67
N THR A 130 4.44 -19.36 -2.60
CA THR A 130 5.36 -19.29 -3.74
C THR A 130 4.57 -18.88 -4.98
N VAL A 131 4.74 -17.63 -5.42
CA VAL A 131 3.94 -17.02 -6.48
C VAL A 131 4.81 -16.09 -7.33
N ASP A 132 4.40 -15.89 -8.57
CA ASP A 132 4.92 -14.81 -9.42
C ASP A 132 4.47 -13.46 -8.86
N ILE A 133 5.41 -12.55 -8.71
CA ILE A 133 5.21 -11.20 -8.14
C ILE A 133 5.31 -10.10 -9.19
N THR A 134 5.60 -10.46 -10.45
CA THR A 134 5.74 -9.57 -11.60
C THR A 134 4.74 -10.00 -12.67
N PRO A 135 3.42 -9.82 -12.42
CA PRO A 135 2.42 -10.23 -13.38
C PRO A 135 2.57 -9.48 -14.71
N PRO A 136 1.97 -9.96 -15.80
CA PRO A 136 1.80 -9.15 -17.01
C PRO A 136 1.11 -7.82 -16.68
N ALA A 137 1.56 -6.74 -17.29
CA ALA A 137 0.95 -5.43 -17.11
C ALA A 137 -0.51 -5.46 -17.63
N PRO A 138 -1.50 -4.97 -16.86
CA PRO A 138 -2.83 -4.77 -17.38
C PRO A 138 -2.82 -3.77 -18.54
N ALA A 139 -3.72 -3.94 -19.51
CA ALA A 139 -3.83 -2.99 -20.61
C ALA A 139 -4.45 -1.67 -20.12
N LEU A 140 -3.74 -0.55 -20.30
CA LEU A 140 -4.24 0.78 -19.96
C LEU A 140 -5.28 1.26 -20.98
N ASN A 141 -6.47 1.61 -20.49
CA ASN A 141 -7.48 2.26 -21.30
C ASN A 141 -7.14 3.74 -21.56
N ASP A 142 -7.93 4.43 -22.39
CA ASP A 142 -7.66 5.82 -22.76
C ASP A 142 -7.67 6.76 -21.54
N PHE A 143 -8.50 6.49 -20.53
CA PHE A 143 -8.58 7.30 -19.32
C PHE A 143 -7.38 7.06 -18.39
N ASP A 144 -6.92 5.82 -18.25
CA ASP A 144 -5.69 5.46 -17.51
C ASP A 144 -4.47 6.20 -18.08
N GLN A 145 -4.34 6.21 -19.41
CA GLN A 145 -3.25 6.90 -20.10
C GLN A 145 -3.34 8.41 -19.90
N ALA A 146 -4.54 9.00 -19.97
CA ALA A 146 -4.75 10.42 -19.72
C ALA A 146 -4.42 10.81 -18.28
N LEU A 147 -4.82 9.99 -17.30
CA LEU A 147 -4.50 10.18 -15.89
C LEU A 147 -2.99 10.09 -15.64
N ASN A 148 -2.31 9.12 -16.24
CA ASN A 148 -0.85 9.03 -16.22
C ASN A 148 -0.19 10.29 -16.82
N GLY A 149 -0.75 10.86 -17.89
CA GLY A 149 -0.34 12.14 -18.46
C GLY A 149 -0.48 13.30 -17.47
N VAL A 150 -1.59 13.33 -16.72
CA VAL A 150 -1.82 14.31 -15.65
C VAL A 150 -0.83 14.14 -14.50
N CYS A 151 -0.54 12.91 -14.06
CA CYS A 151 0.47 12.64 -13.04
C CYS A 151 1.90 12.98 -13.51
N GLY A 152 2.21 12.86 -14.80
CA GLY A 152 3.46 13.34 -15.39
C GLY A 152 4.73 12.78 -14.73
N ALA A 153 5.77 13.61 -14.60
CA ALA A 153 7.03 13.20 -13.95
C ALA A 153 6.83 12.83 -12.46
N PRO A 154 7.69 11.97 -11.89
CA PRO A 154 7.65 11.64 -10.46
C PRO A 154 7.67 12.88 -9.55
N GLY A 155 6.77 12.92 -8.57
CA GLY A 155 6.67 14.02 -7.61
C GLY A 155 6.02 15.31 -8.16
N LYS A 156 5.47 15.29 -9.37
CA LYS A 156 4.56 16.35 -9.82
C LYS A 156 3.37 16.43 -8.85
N VAL A 157 3.01 17.65 -8.47
CA VAL A 157 1.78 17.95 -7.73
C VAL A 157 0.73 18.41 -8.73
N VAL A 158 -0.36 17.66 -8.85
CA VAL A 158 -1.42 17.96 -9.81
C VAL A 158 -2.28 19.11 -9.30
N ALA A 159 -2.60 20.06 -10.17
CA ALA A 159 -3.51 21.13 -9.83
C ALA A 159 -4.99 20.66 -9.95
N PRO A 160 -5.91 21.16 -9.10
CA PRO A 160 -7.34 20.86 -9.24
C PRO A 160 -7.91 21.14 -10.64
N ALA A 161 -7.40 22.17 -11.32
CA ALA A 161 -7.81 22.52 -12.67
C ALA A 161 -7.41 21.47 -13.71
N GLU A 162 -6.27 20.79 -13.53
CA GLU A 162 -5.83 19.70 -14.42
C GLU A 162 -6.74 18.48 -14.26
N PHE A 163 -7.13 18.15 -13.02
CA PHE A 163 -8.11 17.09 -12.77
C PHE A 163 -9.49 17.41 -13.36
N GLN A 164 -9.93 18.67 -13.26
CA GLN A 164 -11.17 19.10 -13.91
C GLN A 164 -11.07 18.99 -15.43
N GLN A 165 -9.95 19.39 -16.03
CA GLN A 165 -9.73 19.25 -17.47
C GLN A 165 -9.69 17.78 -17.91
N LEU A 166 -9.08 16.90 -17.11
CA LEU A 166 -9.09 15.46 -17.33
C LEU A 166 -10.53 14.93 -17.44
N LEU A 167 -11.37 15.18 -16.43
CA LEU A 167 -12.75 14.68 -16.45
C LEU A 167 -13.66 15.39 -17.46
N LEU A 168 -13.37 16.64 -17.84
CA LEU A 168 -14.07 17.32 -18.93
C LEU A 168 -13.66 16.78 -20.32
N GLY A 169 -12.44 16.28 -20.46
CA GLY A 169 -11.95 15.59 -21.65
C GLY A 169 -12.49 14.16 -21.79
N HIS A 170 -12.95 13.57 -20.68
CA HIS A 170 -13.52 12.23 -20.59
C HIS A 170 -14.94 12.28 -19.97
N PRO A 171 -15.91 12.89 -20.66
CA PRO A 171 -17.25 13.12 -20.10
C PRO A 171 -18.01 11.82 -19.77
N GLU A 172 -17.73 10.72 -20.48
CA GLU A 172 -18.27 9.39 -20.19
C GLU A 172 -17.84 8.89 -18.80
N VAL A 173 -16.56 9.06 -18.46
CA VAL A 173 -16.01 8.68 -17.15
C VAL A 173 -16.68 9.50 -16.04
N LEU A 174 -16.81 10.82 -16.24
CA LEU A 174 -17.52 11.69 -15.27
C LEU A 174 -18.97 11.24 -15.07
N GLN A 175 -19.67 10.86 -16.13
CA GLN A 175 -21.05 10.37 -16.07
C GLN A 175 -21.15 9.03 -15.35
N HIS A 176 -20.23 8.09 -15.59
CA HIS A 176 -20.19 6.80 -14.91
C HIS A 176 -19.91 6.96 -13.42
N ILE A 177 -18.94 7.78 -13.03
CA ILE A 177 -18.67 8.08 -11.61
C ILE A 177 -19.92 8.70 -10.98
N ARG A 178 -20.55 9.68 -11.64
CA ARG A 178 -21.79 10.31 -11.15
C ARG A 178 -22.91 9.30 -10.97
N ALA A 179 -23.13 8.40 -11.93
CA ALA A 179 -24.15 7.37 -11.83
C ALA A 179 -23.86 6.40 -10.66
N PHE A 180 -22.60 5.95 -10.56
CA PHE A 180 -22.14 5.01 -9.54
C PHE A 180 -22.28 5.58 -8.13
N THR A 181 -22.04 6.89 -7.93
CA THR A 181 -22.23 7.55 -6.62
C THR A 181 -23.63 8.09 -6.39
N HIS A 182 -24.58 7.78 -7.28
CA HIS A 182 -25.95 8.32 -7.29
C HIS A 182 -25.99 9.85 -7.25
N GLY A 183 -25.02 10.48 -7.90
CA GLY A 183 -24.84 11.92 -7.93
C GLY A 183 -24.29 12.51 -6.65
N GLN A 184 -24.05 11.73 -5.59
CA GLN A 184 -23.59 12.24 -4.30
C GLN A 184 -22.07 12.15 -4.17
N VAL A 185 -21.43 13.17 -3.61
CA VAL A 185 -20.01 13.14 -3.19
C VAL A 185 -19.90 13.36 -1.69
N TYR A 186 -20.50 14.45 -1.18
CA TYR A 186 -20.52 14.76 0.25
C TYR A 186 -21.87 14.42 0.87
N ALA A 187 -21.92 13.55 1.87
CA ALA A 187 -23.17 13.21 2.56
C ALA A 187 -23.94 14.41 3.14
N ASN A 188 -23.22 15.50 3.46
CA ASN A 188 -23.75 16.71 4.09
C ASN A 188 -23.95 17.89 3.12
N ARG A 189 -23.86 17.66 1.80
CA ARG A 189 -24.20 18.66 0.77
C ARG A 189 -25.44 18.21 -0.01
N PRO A 190 -26.24 19.14 -0.57
CA PRO A 190 -27.27 18.78 -1.53
C PRO A 190 -26.66 18.02 -2.71
N THR A 191 -27.39 17.05 -3.26
CA THR A 191 -26.97 16.35 -4.49
C THR A 191 -26.82 17.36 -5.63
N PRO A 192 -25.64 17.47 -6.26
CA PRO A 192 -25.44 18.33 -7.42
C PRO A 192 -26.43 18.08 -8.55
N ASP A 193 -27.01 19.16 -9.08
CA ASP A 193 -28.01 19.14 -10.14
C ASP A 193 -27.40 19.07 -11.57
N SER A 194 -26.10 19.34 -11.69
CA SER A 194 -25.38 19.41 -12.97
C SER A 194 -24.01 18.73 -12.88
N ASP A 195 -23.48 18.29 -14.03
CA ASP A 195 -22.15 17.67 -14.10
C ASP A 195 -21.06 18.63 -13.64
N ARG A 196 -21.24 19.94 -13.88
CA ARG A 196 -20.30 20.96 -13.42
C ARG A 196 -20.27 21.09 -11.90
N ALA A 197 -21.45 21.08 -11.26
CA ALA A 197 -21.54 21.12 -9.80
C ALA A 197 -21.01 19.81 -9.20
N TYR A 198 -21.30 18.66 -9.82
CA TYR A 198 -20.79 17.36 -9.40
C TYR A 198 -19.27 17.29 -9.50
N LEU A 199 -18.69 17.70 -10.64
CA LEU A 199 -17.25 17.78 -10.85
C LEU A 199 -16.57 18.71 -9.83
N LYS A 200 -17.23 19.81 -9.46
CA LYS A 200 -16.71 20.70 -8.41
C LYS A 200 -16.63 19.98 -7.06
N ASP A 201 -17.70 19.31 -6.65
CA ASP A 201 -17.72 18.54 -5.39
C ASP A 201 -16.71 17.39 -5.41
N LEU A 202 -16.60 16.68 -6.54
CA LEU A 202 -15.59 15.65 -6.74
C LEU A 202 -14.17 16.22 -6.59
N THR A 203 -13.89 17.35 -7.25
CA THR A 203 -12.60 18.05 -7.13
C THR A 203 -12.32 18.44 -5.68
N ASP A 204 -13.29 19.04 -4.99
CA ASP A 204 -13.14 19.43 -3.58
C ASP A 204 -12.77 18.21 -2.72
N ALA A 205 -13.47 17.08 -2.88
CA ALA A 205 -13.26 15.88 -2.06
C ALA A 205 -11.89 15.22 -2.28
N TRP A 206 -11.42 15.16 -3.53
CA TRP A 206 -10.16 14.53 -3.91
C TRP A 206 -8.94 15.41 -3.60
N PHE A 207 -9.08 16.73 -3.65
CA PHE A 207 -7.94 17.66 -3.47
C PHE A 207 -7.84 18.25 -2.07
N ALA A 208 -8.91 18.25 -1.26
CA ALA A 208 -8.88 18.80 0.11
C ALA A 208 -7.77 18.18 1.00
N LEU A 209 -7.40 16.92 0.76
CA LEU A 209 -6.31 16.22 1.46
C LEU A 209 -5.34 15.53 0.50
N LYS A 210 -5.24 16.03 -0.75
CA LYS A 210 -4.34 15.53 -1.79
C LYS A 210 -4.48 14.03 -2.11
N ALA A 211 -5.70 13.48 -2.02
CA ALA A 211 -5.93 12.07 -2.33
C ALA A 211 -5.61 11.72 -3.78
N PHE A 212 -5.81 12.64 -4.72
CA PHE A 212 -5.48 12.40 -6.12
C PHE A 212 -3.99 12.09 -6.31
N ASP A 213 -3.11 13.01 -5.88
CA ASP A 213 -1.66 12.80 -5.96
C ASP A 213 -1.23 11.55 -5.18
N HIS A 214 -1.77 11.38 -3.97
CA HIS A 214 -1.43 10.26 -3.10
C HIS A 214 -1.78 8.91 -3.75
N ILE A 215 -3.04 8.70 -4.11
CA ILE A 215 -3.54 7.41 -4.61
C ILE A 215 -2.99 7.12 -6.01
N PHE A 216 -3.04 8.10 -6.92
CA PHE A 216 -2.71 7.88 -8.33
C PHE A 216 -1.25 8.14 -8.66
N CYS A 217 -0.72 9.30 -8.30
CA CYS A 217 0.58 9.74 -8.81
C CYS A 217 1.76 9.24 -7.97
N GLY A 218 1.54 8.98 -6.68
CA GLY A 218 2.57 8.73 -5.68
C GLY A 218 3.29 10.02 -5.26
N GLU A 219 3.66 10.09 -3.97
CA GLU A 219 4.34 11.24 -3.36
C GLU A 219 5.76 10.83 -2.93
N PRO A 220 6.75 10.76 -3.84
CA PRO A 220 8.12 10.40 -3.49
C PRO A 220 8.83 11.53 -2.74
N GLU A 221 9.27 11.26 -1.50
CA GLU A 221 10.15 12.14 -0.74
C GLU A 221 11.62 11.73 -0.92
N ALA A 222 12.48 12.66 -1.34
CA ALA A 222 13.89 12.38 -1.55
C ALA A 222 14.59 11.98 -0.25
N GLY A 223 15.18 10.78 -0.21
CA GLY A 223 15.75 10.19 1.00
C GLY A 223 14.71 9.72 2.01
N GLY A 224 13.43 9.71 1.63
CA GLY A 224 12.30 9.35 2.47
C GLY A 224 11.40 8.30 1.82
N LEU A 225 10.14 8.31 2.26
CA LEU A 225 9.14 7.35 1.84
C LEU A 225 8.42 7.77 0.55
N ILE A 226 7.78 6.80 -0.09
CA ILE A 226 6.80 7.05 -1.13
C ILE A 226 5.44 7.14 -0.42
N GLY A 227 4.73 8.25 -0.54
CA GLY A 227 3.33 8.34 -0.13
C GLY A 227 2.43 7.72 -1.20
N GLY A 228 1.46 6.89 -0.78
CA GLY A 228 0.42 6.36 -1.64
C GLY A 228 0.93 5.39 -2.71
N LEU A 229 0.73 5.71 -4.01
CA LEU A 229 1.10 4.88 -5.17
C LEU A 229 0.27 3.57 -5.25
N HIS A 230 -1.02 3.70 -5.58
CA HIS A 230 -2.00 2.61 -5.51
C HIS A 230 -2.71 2.28 -6.83
N PHE A 231 -2.30 2.94 -7.92
CA PHE A 231 -2.83 2.74 -9.26
C PHE A 231 -1.83 1.99 -10.13
N TYR A 232 -2.22 0.82 -10.67
CA TYR A 232 -1.31 -0.03 -11.44
C TYR A 232 -0.72 0.68 -12.67
N GLY A 233 -1.51 1.54 -13.33
CA GLY A 233 -1.03 2.27 -14.50
C GLY A 233 0.11 3.22 -14.19
N ARG A 234 0.18 3.72 -12.94
CA ARG A 234 1.32 4.53 -12.50
C ARG A 234 2.59 3.70 -12.35
N TYR A 235 2.50 2.47 -11.85
CA TYR A 235 3.65 1.57 -11.79
C TYR A 235 4.18 1.25 -13.19
N GLU A 236 3.29 0.98 -14.14
CA GLU A 236 3.66 0.69 -15.52
C GLU A 236 4.38 1.88 -16.17
N GLN A 237 3.81 3.09 -16.06
CA GLN A 237 4.41 4.31 -16.60
C GLN A 237 5.80 4.58 -16.00
N LEU A 238 5.95 4.41 -14.69
CA LEU A 238 7.21 4.66 -13.99
C LEU A 238 8.26 3.59 -14.28
N GLN A 239 7.85 2.34 -14.47
CA GLN A 239 8.73 1.27 -14.94
C GLN A 239 9.22 1.58 -16.36
N ALA A 240 8.32 1.90 -17.28
CA ALA A 240 8.66 2.16 -18.68
C ALA A 240 9.63 3.34 -18.86
N SER A 241 9.53 4.34 -18.00
CA SER A 241 10.46 5.50 -17.97
C SER A 241 11.75 5.25 -17.18
N GLY A 242 11.85 4.13 -16.44
CA GLY A 242 12.96 3.86 -15.52
C GLY A 242 13.00 4.81 -14.33
N ASP A 243 11.85 5.36 -13.94
CA ASP A 243 11.68 6.30 -12.83
C ASP A 243 11.24 5.61 -11.54
N ALA A 244 10.74 4.37 -11.60
CA ALA A 244 10.54 3.53 -10.43
C ALA A 244 10.92 2.08 -10.72
N CYS A 245 11.30 1.38 -9.66
CA CYS A 245 11.74 -0.01 -9.71
C CYS A 245 11.21 -0.77 -8.50
N ARG A 246 10.91 -2.05 -8.71
CA ARG A 246 10.68 -2.99 -7.63
C ARG A 246 11.98 -3.22 -6.85
N MET A 247 11.85 -3.42 -5.55
CA MET A 247 12.95 -3.81 -4.67
C MET A 247 13.09 -5.34 -4.60
N ASP A 248 14.30 -5.81 -4.29
CA ASP A 248 14.57 -7.23 -4.03
C ASP A 248 14.26 -7.58 -2.56
N ASN A 249 12.98 -7.47 -2.17
CA ASN A 249 12.54 -7.61 -0.77
C ASN A 249 11.36 -8.59 -0.60
N TYR A 250 11.48 -9.78 -1.19
CA TYR A 250 10.38 -10.77 -1.27
C TYR A 250 9.67 -11.07 0.05
N ARG A 251 10.38 -11.04 1.19
CA ARG A 251 9.84 -11.37 2.51
C ARG A 251 8.88 -10.32 3.08
N GLN A 252 8.76 -9.17 2.43
CA GLN A 252 7.83 -8.10 2.78
C GLN A 252 6.68 -8.01 1.77
N ASN A 253 6.72 -8.80 0.70
CA ASN A 253 5.73 -8.75 -0.35
C ASN A 253 4.48 -9.54 0.04
N GLU A 254 3.35 -9.05 -0.43
CA GLU A 254 2.04 -9.65 -0.22
C GLU A 254 1.34 -9.71 -1.56
N VAL A 255 0.99 -10.92 -1.99
CA VAL A 255 0.44 -11.15 -3.32
C VAL A 255 -0.78 -12.05 -3.22
N VAL A 256 -1.87 -11.59 -3.82
CA VAL A 256 -3.01 -12.43 -4.19
C VAL A 256 -3.00 -12.51 -5.71
N PRO A 257 -2.56 -13.65 -6.29
CA PRO A 257 -2.32 -13.75 -7.73
C PRO A 257 -3.54 -13.36 -8.57
N GLY A 258 -3.32 -12.47 -9.54
CA GLY A 258 -4.36 -11.95 -10.42
C GLY A 258 -5.37 -11.00 -9.74
N VAL A 259 -5.07 -10.50 -8.54
CA VAL A 259 -5.99 -9.63 -7.78
C VAL A 259 -5.29 -8.38 -7.24
N LEU A 260 -4.25 -8.54 -6.42
CA LEU A 260 -3.51 -7.41 -5.84
C LEU A 260 -2.08 -7.80 -5.52
N TYR A 261 -1.20 -6.82 -5.59
CA TYR A 261 0.24 -7.00 -5.46
C TYR A 261 0.81 -5.86 -4.63
N SER A 262 1.45 -6.21 -3.52
CA SER A 262 2.16 -5.30 -2.64
C SER A 262 3.63 -5.71 -2.54
N MET A 263 4.53 -4.78 -2.80
CA MET A 263 5.97 -5.03 -2.88
C MET A 263 6.79 -3.80 -2.52
N GLY A 264 8.09 -3.99 -2.28
CA GLY A 264 8.99 -2.84 -2.12
C GLY A 264 9.16 -2.08 -3.43
N ALA A 265 9.15 -0.75 -3.35
CA ALA A 265 9.30 0.14 -4.48
C ALA A 265 10.35 1.22 -4.19
N THR A 266 11.11 1.56 -5.22
CA THR A 266 11.96 2.74 -5.30
C THR A 266 11.40 3.65 -6.37
N MET A 267 11.44 4.97 -6.17
CA MET A 267 10.91 5.96 -7.12
C MET A 267 11.78 7.20 -7.10
N LYS A 268 12.08 7.78 -8.25
CA LYS A 268 12.75 9.08 -8.32
C LYS A 268 11.85 10.16 -7.70
N ALA A 269 12.44 11.06 -6.94
CA ALA A 269 11.78 12.26 -6.45
C ALA A 269 12.00 13.42 -7.43
N ALA A 270 11.17 14.48 -7.32
CA ALA A 270 11.22 15.62 -8.23
C ALA A 270 12.59 16.32 -8.31
N ASN A 271 13.41 16.23 -7.25
CA ASN A 271 14.76 16.80 -7.19
C ASN A 271 15.87 15.85 -7.66
N GLY A 272 15.52 14.68 -8.20
CA GLY A 272 16.47 13.65 -8.65
C GLY A 272 16.97 12.70 -7.55
N GLY A 273 16.55 12.89 -6.29
CA GLY A 273 16.77 11.92 -5.22
C GLY A 273 15.94 10.65 -5.40
N LEU A 274 16.13 9.66 -4.52
CA LEU A 274 15.32 8.44 -4.49
C LEU A 274 14.45 8.41 -3.24
N ALA A 275 13.18 8.06 -3.43
CA ALA A 275 12.26 7.66 -2.38
C ALA A 275 12.15 6.13 -2.38
N ARG A 276 11.97 5.52 -1.20
CA ARG A 276 11.88 4.07 -1.06
C ARG A 276 10.79 3.69 -0.07
N SER A 277 10.11 2.59 -0.31
CA SER A 277 9.16 2.04 0.63
C SER A 277 9.18 0.53 0.53
N SER A 278 9.26 -0.15 1.69
CA SER A 278 9.31 -1.62 1.75
C SER A 278 8.01 -2.29 1.32
N ILE A 279 6.90 -1.56 1.31
CA ILE A 279 5.61 -2.06 0.85
C ILE A 279 4.78 -0.94 0.23
N LYS A 280 4.39 -1.15 -1.03
CA LYS A 280 3.49 -0.34 -1.85
C LYS A 280 2.72 -1.29 -2.75
N GLY A 281 1.44 -1.04 -2.97
CA GLY A 281 0.62 -2.00 -3.68
C GLY A 281 -0.55 -1.40 -4.41
N TYR A 282 -1.02 -2.17 -5.39
CA TYR A 282 -2.10 -1.84 -6.31
C TYR A 282 -3.01 -3.06 -6.49
N GLY A 283 -4.25 -2.80 -6.92
CA GLY A 283 -5.19 -3.82 -7.34
C GLY A 283 -4.97 -4.04 -8.83
N LEU A 284 -4.75 -5.29 -9.25
CA LEU A 284 -4.50 -5.61 -10.66
C LEU A 284 -5.77 -5.42 -11.51
N THR A 285 -6.95 -5.48 -10.89
CA THR A 285 -8.23 -5.29 -11.57
C THR A 285 -8.73 -3.84 -11.54
N LEU A 286 -8.17 -2.99 -10.66
CA LEU A 286 -8.69 -1.64 -10.42
C LEU A 286 -8.08 -0.59 -11.35
N ASP A 287 -8.80 -0.23 -12.40
CA ASP A 287 -8.41 0.89 -13.28
C ASP A 287 -8.61 2.27 -12.61
N ALA A 288 -8.25 3.34 -13.32
CA ALA A 288 -8.38 4.70 -12.80
C ALA A 288 -9.84 5.10 -12.49
N GLU A 289 -10.79 4.71 -13.34
CA GLU A 289 -12.21 5.01 -13.17
C GLU A 289 -12.78 4.25 -11.97
N ASP A 290 -12.39 3.00 -11.79
CA ASP A 290 -12.78 2.12 -10.68
C ASP A 290 -12.34 2.66 -9.33
N ILE A 291 -11.09 3.12 -9.23
CA ILE A 291 -10.59 3.77 -8.01
C ILE A 291 -11.36 5.07 -7.73
N LEU A 292 -11.63 5.89 -8.76
CA LEU A 292 -12.42 7.11 -8.61
C LEU A 292 -13.85 6.80 -8.12
N LYS A 293 -14.53 5.82 -8.70
CA LYS A 293 -15.85 5.34 -8.29
C LYS A 293 -15.85 4.86 -6.84
N ALA A 294 -14.97 3.91 -6.51
CA ALA A 294 -14.94 3.24 -5.22
C ALA A 294 -14.66 4.22 -4.07
N ALA A 295 -13.58 5.01 -4.17
CA ALA A 295 -13.20 5.93 -3.11
C ALA A 295 -14.20 7.09 -2.96
N THR A 296 -14.79 7.58 -4.05
CA THR A 296 -15.83 8.63 -3.98
C THR A 296 -17.10 8.09 -3.34
N ARG A 297 -17.53 6.88 -3.70
CA ARG A 297 -18.70 6.24 -3.08
C ARG A 297 -18.49 6.00 -1.60
N ALA A 298 -17.33 5.45 -1.23
CA ALA A 298 -16.96 5.23 0.17
C ALA A 298 -16.96 6.55 0.97
N PHE A 299 -16.50 7.65 0.38
CA PHE A 299 -16.54 8.97 1.02
C PHE A 299 -17.95 9.47 1.29
N ALA A 300 -18.86 9.29 0.33
CA ALA A 300 -20.26 9.68 0.46
C ALA A 300 -21.01 8.83 1.49
N GLU A 301 -20.76 7.52 1.52
CA GLU A 301 -21.53 6.58 2.35
C GLU A 301 -21.00 6.40 3.78
N ASN A 302 -19.77 6.86 4.04
CA ASN A 302 -19.15 6.77 5.37
C ASN A 302 -18.90 8.17 5.95
N PRO A 303 -19.96 8.97 6.22
CA PRO A 303 -19.83 10.32 6.78
C PRO A 303 -19.12 10.32 8.14
N THR A 304 -18.23 11.27 8.34
CA THR A 304 -17.66 11.57 9.67
C THR A 304 -17.55 13.08 9.88
N ASN A 305 -17.64 13.50 11.13
CA ASN A 305 -17.34 14.86 11.57
C ASN A 305 -15.88 15.01 12.07
N ALA A 306 -15.10 13.92 12.08
CA ALA A 306 -13.74 13.90 12.59
C ALA A 306 -12.80 14.75 11.71
N THR A 307 -11.98 15.58 12.37
CA THR A 307 -10.88 16.31 11.74
C THR A 307 -9.63 15.45 11.58
N ASP A 308 -9.51 14.39 12.39
CA ASP A 308 -8.49 13.37 12.27
C ASP A 308 -8.91 12.28 11.29
N SER A 309 -7.93 11.51 10.82
CA SER A 309 -8.17 10.44 9.86
C SER A 309 -9.00 9.31 10.49
N THR A 310 -10.06 8.91 9.80
CA THR A 310 -10.84 7.71 10.10
C THR A 310 -10.69 6.74 8.94
N ALA A 311 -10.46 5.48 9.26
CA ALA A 311 -10.30 4.40 8.30
C ALA A 311 -11.42 3.36 8.44
N CYS A 312 -11.74 2.70 7.35
CA CYS A 312 -12.58 1.53 7.36
C CYS A 312 -12.16 0.52 6.28
N ILE A 313 -12.42 -0.76 6.53
CA ILE A 313 -12.21 -1.84 5.55
C ILE A 313 -13.41 -1.91 4.62
N LEU A 314 -13.16 -1.72 3.34
CA LEU A 314 -14.15 -1.79 2.27
C LEU A 314 -13.94 -3.05 1.44
N PRO A 315 -14.82 -4.05 1.53
CA PRO A 315 -14.82 -5.16 0.59
C PRO A 315 -15.22 -4.67 -0.80
N VAL A 316 -14.43 -5.03 -1.81
CA VAL A 316 -14.66 -4.69 -3.22
C VAL A 316 -14.74 -5.98 -4.03
N ALA A 317 -15.70 -6.03 -4.95
CA ALA A 317 -15.81 -7.05 -5.98
C ALA A 317 -15.66 -6.42 -7.36
N ASP A 318 -14.74 -6.97 -8.15
CA ASP A 318 -14.34 -6.41 -9.45
C ASP A 318 -13.71 -7.52 -10.31
N ASP A 319 -14.02 -7.56 -11.61
CA ASP A 319 -13.59 -8.63 -12.52
C ASP A 319 -13.75 -10.06 -12.00
N GLY A 320 -14.88 -10.30 -11.32
CA GLY A 320 -15.21 -11.59 -10.71
C GLY A 320 -14.29 -11.98 -9.54
N LYS A 321 -13.44 -11.06 -9.07
CA LYS A 321 -12.59 -11.18 -7.89
C LYS A 321 -13.21 -10.42 -6.73
N ALA A 322 -12.94 -10.87 -5.51
CA ALA A 322 -13.32 -10.17 -4.30
C ALA A 322 -12.08 -10.00 -3.42
N PHE A 323 -11.89 -8.80 -2.89
CA PHE A 323 -10.75 -8.45 -2.06
C PHE A 323 -11.10 -7.30 -1.12
N SER A 324 -10.20 -7.05 -0.17
CA SER A 324 -10.35 -5.96 0.79
C SER A 324 -9.57 -4.74 0.34
N THR A 325 -10.14 -3.58 0.60
CA THR A 325 -9.47 -2.29 0.46
C THR A 325 -9.59 -1.52 1.76
N VAL A 326 -8.66 -0.60 1.99
CA VAL A 326 -8.68 0.33 3.12
C VAL A 326 -9.05 1.69 2.57
N PHE A 327 -10.15 2.26 3.07
CA PHE A 327 -10.56 3.62 2.76
C PHE A 327 -10.28 4.53 3.95
N VAL A 328 -9.59 5.64 3.72
CA VAL A 328 -9.25 6.61 4.77
C VAL A 328 -9.74 8.00 4.37
N ARG A 329 -10.36 8.71 5.31
CA ARG A 329 -10.88 10.05 5.09
C ARG A 329 -10.78 10.95 6.33
N ARG A 330 -11.08 12.24 6.14
CA ARG A 330 -11.48 13.16 7.22
C ARG A 330 -12.83 13.78 6.85
N ASN A 331 -13.38 14.64 7.70
CA ASN A 331 -14.63 15.35 7.42
C ASN A 331 -14.60 16.13 6.08
N ILE A 332 -13.45 16.71 5.70
CA ILE A 332 -13.34 17.57 4.50
C ILE A 332 -13.02 16.87 3.18
N GLY A 333 -12.54 15.62 3.19
CA GLY A 333 -12.12 14.95 1.96
C GLY A 333 -11.59 13.53 2.15
N ILE A 334 -11.25 12.92 1.03
CA ILE A 334 -10.63 11.59 0.92
C ILE A 334 -9.14 11.75 1.26
N ARG A 335 -8.55 10.81 2.01
CA ARG A 335 -7.13 10.82 2.34
C ARG A 335 -6.34 9.78 1.55
N THR A 336 -6.81 8.54 1.50
CA THR A 336 -6.24 7.47 0.68
C THR A 336 -7.27 6.36 0.48
N PHE A 337 -7.01 5.50 -0.51
CA PHE A 337 -7.75 4.29 -0.83
C PHE A 337 -6.76 3.31 -1.46
N TYR A 338 -6.69 2.09 -0.94
CA TYR A 338 -5.76 1.08 -1.44
C TYR A 338 -6.22 -0.35 -1.14
N PRO A 339 -5.88 -1.33 -1.99
CA PRO A 339 -6.12 -2.74 -1.69
C PRO A 339 -5.12 -3.27 -0.66
N ASP A 340 -5.59 -4.20 0.17
CA ASP A 340 -4.81 -4.78 1.26
C ASP A 340 -5.02 -6.30 1.32
N ALA A 341 -3.92 -7.06 1.25
CA ALA A 341 -3.94 -8.52 1.34
C ALA A 341 -4.24 -9.01 2.76
N THR A 342 -3.84 -8.20 3.75
CA THR A 342 -3.89 -8.52 5.18
C THR A 342 -4.40 -7.32 5.97
N PRO A 343 -5.63 -6.86 5.69
CA PRO A 343 -6.21 -5.73 6.40
C PRO A 343 -6.24 -5.98 7.92
N ASP A 344 -5.95 -4.96 8.72
CA ASP A 344 -6.04 -5.06 10.18
C ASP A 344 -7.49 -5.40 10.57
N SER A 345 -7.70 -6.59 11.14
CA SER A 345 -9.04 -7.07 11.52
C SER A 345 -9.73 -6.22 12.60
N ARG A 346 -9.01 -5.26 13.20
CA ARG A 346 -9.55 -4.31 14.19
C ARG A 346 -10.10 -3.03 13.55
N GLU A 347 -9.75 -2.76 12.29
CA GLU A 347 -10.35 -1.67 11.52
C GLU A 347 -11.85 -1.90 11.36
N THR A 348 -12.63 -0.82 11.44
CA THR A 348 -14.09 -0.93 11.36
C THR A 348 -14.49 -1.22 9.90
N PRO A 349 -15.48 -2.06 9.61
CA PRO A 349 -16.00 -2.20 8.25
C PRO A 349 -16.62 -0.89 7.76
N CYS A 350 -16.47 -0.59 6.47
CA CYS A 350 -17.25 0.47 5.83
C CYS A 350 -18.74 0.06 5.75
N ALA A 351 -19.61 1.03 5.51
CA ALA A 351 -21.07 0.88 5.58
C ALA A 351 -21.63 -0.25 4.71
N ALA A 352 -21.08 -0.44 3.50
CA ALA A 352 -21.46 -1.48 2.57
C ALA A 352 -20.28 -1.90 1.70
N PRO A 353 -20.23 -3.17 1.22
CA PRO A 353 -19.29 -3.58 0.19
C PRO A 353 -19.65 -2.95 -1.16
N LEU A 354 -18.68 -2.86 -2.07
CA LEU A 354 -18.90 -2.35 -3.44
C LEU A 354 -18.69 -3.44 -4.49
N GLY A 355 -19.49 -3.41 -5.55
CA GLY A 355 -19.23 -4.10 -6.81
C GLY A 355 -18.99 -3.06 -7.90
N LEU A 356 -17.94 -3.21 -8.72
CA LEU A 356 -17.55 -2.22 -9.73
C LEU A 356 -18.03 -2.56 -11.15
N GLN A 357 -18.61 -3.75 -11.34
CA GLN A 357 -19.20 -4.22 -12.60
C GLN A 357 -20.67 -3.81 -12.81
#